data_AF-A0AAW6UYN3-F1
#
_entry.id   AF-A0AAW6UYN3-F1
#
_cell.length_a   1.000
_cell.length_b   1.000
_cell.length_c   1.000
_cell.angle_alpha   90.00
_cell.angle_beta   90.00
_cell.angle_gamma   90.00
#
_symmetry.space_group_name_H-M   'P 1'
#
loop_
_entity.id
_entity.type
_entity.pdbx_description
1 polymer ?
#
loop_
_entity_poly.entity_id
_entity_poly.type
_entity_poly.pdbx_seq_one_letter_code
_entity_poly.pdbx_strand_id
1 'polypeptide(L)'
;MKLSSIPVVKLPLVDVSTDPLDLLVAGLALRMKQLARTSPKFIELVHERQFRIQIGTDLGVARQIIVNNGQIDTVSGDAEKADFILQFADSEQGVKTLMKGDPTAFMTGMQNGSIKMEGDFGLLVWFNKVAKLIPPKLPKPVQEKVKMVRSFIREKTGK
;
A
#
# COMPACT_ATOMS: atom_id res chain seq x y z
N MET A 1 -14.65 11.87 -23.22
CA MET A 1 -15.42 10.98 -22.33
C MET A 1 -15.09 11.36 -20.89
N LYS A 2 -16.06 11.78 -20.08
CA LYS A 2 -15.88 12.04 -18.65
C LYS A 2 -15.94 10.69 -17.92
N LEU A 3 -14.79 10.20 -17.43
CA LEU A 3 -14.76 8.98 -16.63
C LEU A 3 -15.43 9.27 -15.28
N SER A 4 -16.56 8.60 -15.09
CA SER A 4 -17.20 8.17 -13.85
C SER A 4 -16.89 8.96 -12.57
N SER A 5 -17.91 9.64 -12.05
CA SER A 5 -18.06 9.91 -10.63
C SER A 5 -18.10 8.57 -9.88
N ILE A 6 -16.95 8.13 -9.37
CA ILE A 6 -16.83 6.89 -8.60
C ILE A 6 -17.64 7.08 -7.30
N PRO A 7 -18.65 6.25 -6.99
CA PRO A 7 -19.46 6.43 -5.79
C PRO A 7 -18.61 6.21 -4.54
N VAL A 8 -18.43 7.25 -3.72
CA VAL A 8 -17.75 7.15 -2.43
C VAL A 8 -18.69 6.49 -1.43
N VAL A 9 -18.49 5.20 -1.15
CA VAL A 9 -19.25 4.50 -0.11
C VAL A 9 -18.65 4.86 1.24
N LYS A 10 -19.30 5.80 1.95
CA LYS A 10 -18.96 6.14 3.33
C LYS A 10 -19.28 4.96 4.25
N LEU A 11 -18.36 4.01 4.36
CA LEU A 11 -18.37 3.05 5.45
C LEU A 11 -18.16 3.84 6.74
N PRO A 12 -18.99 3.68 7.79
CA PRO A 12 -19.05 4.58 8.95
C PRO A 12 -17.77 4.61 9.83
N LEU A 13 -16.67 3.99 9.39
CA LEU A 13 -15.40 3.93 10.11
C LEU A 13 -14.18 4.37 9.28
N VAL A 14 -14.27 4.47 7.95
CA VAL A 14 -13.16 4.91 7.08
C VAL A 14 -13.73 5.59 5.83
N ASP A 15 -13.30 6.82 5.55
CA ASP A 15 -13.64 7.51 4.30
C ASP A 15 -12.86 6.84 3.16
N VAL A 16 -13.52 5.99 2.37
CA VAL A 16 -12.89 5.17 1.30
C VAL A 16 -13.75 5.24 0.04
N SER A 17 -13.12 5.45 -1.10
CA SER A 17 -13.75 5.39 -2.42
C SER A 17 -13.78 3.96 -2.96
N THR A 18 -14.52 3.71 -4.04
CA THR A 18 -14.47 2.40 -4.72
C THR A 18 -13.33 2.27 -5.74
N ASP A 19 -12.39 3.22 -5.78
CA ASP A 19 -11.19 3.08 -6.60
C ASP A 19 -10.29 1.95 -6.05
N PRO A 20 -9.76 1.07 -6.91
CA PRO A 20 -9.02 -0.10 -6.45
C PRO A 20 -7.69 0.25 -5.75
N LEU A 21 -7.03 1.35 -6.13
CA LEU A 21 -5.82 1.81 -5.44
C LEU A 21 -6.19 2.33 -4.06
N ASP A 22 -7.24 3.14 -3.97
CA ASP A 22 -7.70 3.70 -2.70
C ASP A 22 -8.10 2.60 -1.69
N LEU A 23 -8.83 1.58 -2.16
CA LEU A 23 -9.18 0.40 -1.35
C LEU A 23 -7.94 -0.36 -0.88
N LEU A 24 -6.95 -0.55 -1.76
CA LEU A 24 -5.70 -1.23 -1.42
C LEU A 24 -4.92 -0.45 -0.34
N VAL A 25 -4.77 0.86 -0.50
CA VAL A 25 -4.03 1.72 0.44
C VAL A 25 -4.78 1.82 1.78
N ALA A 26 -6.10 1.93 1.77
CA ALA A 26 -6.92 1.89 2.98
C ALA A 26 -6.74 0.55 3.73
N GLY A 27 -6.80 -0.57 3.01
CA GLY A 27 -6.57 -1.91 3.58
C GLY A 27 -5.16 -2.06 4.16
N LEU A 28 -4.15 -1.49 3.50
CA LEU A 28 -2.77 -1.45 3.98
C LEU A 28 -2.66 -0.68 5.29
N ALA A 29 -3.24 0.51 5.36
CA ALA A 29 -3.24 1.35 6.56
C ALA A 29 -3.93 0.65 7.74
N LEU A 30 -5.07 0.00 7.51
CA LEU A 30 -5.77 -0.80 8.53
C LEU A 30 -4.89 -1.95 9.05
N ARG A 31 -4.19 -2.64 8.13
CA ARG A 31 -3.25 -3.71 8.51
C ARG A 31 -2.08 -3.16 9.33
N MET A 32 -1.53 -2.02 8.95
CA MET A 32 -0.46 -1.35 9.71
C MET A 32 -0.94 -0.92 11.10
N LYS A 33 -2.16 -0.37 11.21
CA LYS A 33 -2.80 -0.01 12.48
C LYS A 33 -3.00 -1.22 13.40
N GLN A 34 -3.36 -2.37 12.83
CA GLN A 34 -3.40 -3.63 13.58
C GLN A 34 -2.00 -4.07 14.05
N LEU A 35 -1.00 -4.00 13.16
CA LEU A 35 0.38 -4.42 13.48
C LEU A 35 1.02 -3.54 14.55
N ALA A 36 0.73 -2.25 14.57
CA ALA A 36 1.12 -1.30 15.61
C ALA A 36 0.60 -1.66 17.02
N ARG A 37 -0.31 -2.63 17.14
CA ARG A 37 -0.83 -3.11 18.43
C ARG A 37 -0.51 -4.57 18.71
N THR A 38 -0.08 -5.32 17.71
CA THR A 38 -0.01 -6.80 17.76
C THR A 38 1.36 -7.37 17.45
N SER A 39 2.27 -6.59 16.85
CA SER A 39 3.59 -7.04 16.43
C SER A 39 4.68 -6.19 17.11
N PRO A 40 5.43 -6.74 18.09
CA PRO A 40 6.51 -6.02 18.75
C PRO A 40 7.54 -5.43 17.77
N LYS A 41 7.93 -6.22 16.76
CA LYS A 41 8.83 -5.75 15.68
C LYS A 41 8.26 -4.56 14.90
N PHE A 42 6.94 -4.53 14.70
CA PHE A 42 6.32 -3.41 13.99
C PHE A 42 6.25 -2.18 14.89
N ILE A 43 5.89 -2.37 16.17
CA ILE A 43 5.86 -1.30 17.19
C ILE A 43 7.20 -0.58 17.25
N GLU A 44 8.32 -1.31 17.34
CA GLU A 44 9.68 -0.74 17.32
C GLU A 44 9.97 0.06 16.04
N LEU A 45 9.45 -0.39 14.89
CA LEU A 45 9.67 0.30 13.61
C LEU A 45 8.90 1.62 13.48
N VAL A 46 7.82 1.80 14.22
CA VAL A 46 6.98 3.02 14.19
C VAL A 46 7.12 3.90 15.43
N HIS A 47 7.74 3.39 16.49
CA HIS A 47 8.01 4.12 17.72
C HIS A 47 8.84 5.37 17.44
N GLU A 48 8.48 6.51 18.05
CA GLU A 48 9.19 7.80 17.90
C GLU A 48 9.35 8.30 16.46
N ARG A 49 8.53 7.79 15.51
CA ARG A 49 8.52 8.29 14.14
C ARG A 49 7.30 9.15 13.87
N GLN A 50 7.51 10.22 13.12
CA GLN A 50 6.47 11.11 12.63
C GLN A 50 6.71 11.40 11.16
N PHE A 51 5.80 10.94 10.31
CA PHE A 51 5.82 11.26 8.88
C PHE A 51 4.48 10.89 8.22
N ARG A 52 4.25 11.46 7.04
CA ARG A 52 3.08 11.28 6.19
C ARG A 52 3.52 10.77 4.82
N ILE A 53 2.96 9.63 4.41
CA ILE A 53 3.15 9.06 3.08
C ILE A 53 1.87 9.27 2.28
N GLN A 54 1.97 9.80 1.07
CA GLN A 54 0.88 9.86 0.12
C GLN A 54 1.06 8.80 -0.97
N ILE A 55 -0.03 8.11 -1.29
CA ILE A 55 -0.12 7.25 -2.46
C ILE A 55 -1.29 7.76 -3.31
N GLY A 56 -1.02 8.08 -4.56
CA GLY A 56 -2.02 8.67 -5.44
C GLY A 56 -1.80 8.42 -6.92
N THR A 57 -2.68 8.99 -7.73
CA THR A 57 -2.65 8.91 -9.20
C THR A 57 -2.81 10.28 -9.84
N ASP A 58 -2.28 10.42 -11.06
CA ASP A 58 -2.45 11.64 -11.87
C ASP A 58 -3.92 11.87 -12.27
N LEU A 59 -4.79 10.88 -12.04
CA LEU A 59 -6.23 10.91 -12.28
C LEU A 59 -7.03 11.43 -11.07
N GLY A 60 -6.37 11.86 -9.99
CA GLY A 60 -7.00 12.53 -8.85
C GLY A 60 -7.37 11.63 -7.67
N VAL A 61 -6.91 10.37 -7.67
CA VAL A 61 -7.01 9.50 -6.49
C VAL A 61 -5.82 9.82 -5.59
N ALA A 62 -6.06 10.02 -4.29
CA ALA A 62 -5.00 10.14 -3.31
C ALA A 62 -5.45 9.61 -1.95
N ARG A 63 -4.54 8.98 -1.22
CA ARG A 63 -4.71 8.63 0.19
C ARG A 63 -3.40 8.82 0.92
N GLN A 64 -3.51 9.36 2.12
CA GLN A 64 -2.37 9.55 3.01
C GLN A 64 -2.40 8.53 4.15
N ILE A 65 -1.23 7.99 4.45
CA ILE A 65 -0.95 7.18 5.64
C ILE A 65 -0.12 8.05 6.58
N ILE A 66 -0.61 8.20 7.80
CA ILE A 66 -0.02 9.05 8.82
C ILE A 66 0.60 8.14 9.87
N VAL A 67 1.89 8.28 10.10
CA VAL A 67 2.60 7.64 11.22
C VAL A 67 2.91 8.73 12.23
N ASN A 68 2.42 8.57 13.46
CA ASN A 68 2.65 9.54 14.53
C ASN A 68 2.93 8.83 15.86
N ASN A 69 4.20 8.78 16.22
CA ASN A 69 4.70 8.21 17.47
C ASN A 69 4.10 6.83 17.79
N GLY A 70 4.20 5.91 16.84
CA GLY A 70 3.64 4.56 16.94
C GLY A 70 2.16 4.43 16.56
N GLN A 71 1.42 5.52 16.39
CA GLN A 71 0.04 5.50 15.91
C GLN A 71 0.00 5.53 14.38
N ILE A 72 -0.98 4.83 13.82
CA ILE A 72 -1.20 4.75 12.38
C ILE A 72 -2.63 5.17 12.08
N ASP A 73 -2.76 6.17 11.21
CA ASP A 73 -4.04 6.66 10.69
C ASP A 73 -3.98 6.84 9.18
N THR A 74 -5.15 7.07 8.58
CA THR A 74 -5.26 7.33 7.14
C THR A 74 -6.39 8.29 6.84
N VAL A 75 -6.21 9.11 5.81
CA VAL A 75 -7.19 10.06 5.31
C VAL A 75 -7.19 10.05 3.78
N SER A 76 -8.36 10.21 3.17
CA SER A 76 -8.50 10.38 1.73
C SER A 76 -8.00 11.76 1.29
N GLY A 77 -7.52 11.85 0.05
CA GLY A 77 -7.02 13.08 -0.54
C GLY A 77 -5.58 13.41 -0.16
N ASP A 78 -5.17 14.62 -0.52
CA ASP A 78 -3.83 15.16 -0.45
C ASP A 78 -3.78 16.55 0.21
N ALA A 79 -4.75 16.83 1.09
CA ALA A 79 -4.96 18.16 1.68
C ALA A 79 -3.76 18.69 2.48
N GLU A 80 -2.98 17.81 3.10
CA GLU A 80 -1.76 18.17 3.82
C GLU A 80 -0.51 17.73 3.05
N LYS A 81 0.59 18.47 3.21
CA LYS A 81 1.87 18.10 2.58
C LYS A 81 2.37 16.77 3.15
N ALA A 82 2.66 15.81 2.27
CA ALA A 82 3.31 14.56 2.64
C ALA A 82 4.83 14.68 2.63
N ASP A 83 5.49 13.90 3.49
CA ASP A 83 6.95 13.78 3.55
C ASP A 83 7.48 12.90 2.42
N PHE A 84 6.65 11.98 1.93
CA PHE A 84 6.93 11.19 0.74
C PHE A 84 5.67 10.96 -0.08
N ILE A 85 5.77 11.16 -1.39
CA ILE A 85 4.66 11.01 -2.33
C ILE A 85 5.05 9.93 -3.33
N LEU A 86 4.18 8.93 -3.48
CA LEU A 86 4.23 7.93 -4.53
C LEU A 86 3.04 8.15 -5.46
N GLN A 87 3.34 8.63 -6.65
CA GLN A 87 2.34 9.06 -7.63
C GLN A 87 2.38 8.14 -8.84
N PHE A 88 1.25 7.55 -9.19
CA PHE A 88 1.09 6.65 -10.34
C PHE A 88 0.38 7.36 -11.49
N ALA A 89 0.59 6.91 -12.73
CA ALA A 89 -0.19 7.39 -13.86
C ALA A 89 -1.69 7.06 -13.69
N ASP A 90 -1.99 5.85 -13.21
CA ASP A 90 -3.35 5.36 -12.98
C ASP A 90 -3.43 4.32 -11.84
N SER A 91 -4.66 4.02 -11.41
CA SER A 91 -4.93 3.14 -10.27
C SER A 91 -4.60 1.68 -10.56
N GLU A 92 -4.81 1.20 -11.79
CA GLU A 92 -4.55 -0.20 -12.16
C GLU A 92 -3.05 -0.52 -12.06
N GLN A 93 -2.23 0.39 -12.60
CA GLN A 93 -0.79 0.32 -12.48
C GLN A 93 -0.35 0.39 -11.02
N GLY A 94 -0.92 1.32 -10.24
CA GLY A 94 -0.61 1.47 -8.82
C GLY A 94 -0.84 0.17 -8.06
N VAL A 95 -2.02 -0.43 -8.21
CA VAL A 95 -2.38 -1.72 -7.60
C VAL A 95 -1.42 -2.81 -8.03
N LYS A 96 -1.17 -2.96 -9.34
CA LYS A 96 -0.28 -3.99 -9.87
C LYS A 96 1.15 -3.86 -9.34
N THR A 97 1.65 -2.64 -9.20
CA THR A 97 3.00 -2.37 -8.71
C THR A 97 3.10 -2.67 -7.21
N LEU A 98 2.16 -2.15 -6.41
CA LEU A 98 2.13 -2.36 -4.95
C LEU A 98 1.94 -3.83 -4.59
N MET A 99 1.07 -4.56 -5.29
CA MET A 99 0.84 -5.99 -5.05
C MET A 99 2.06 -6.85 -5.39
N LYS A 100 2.83 -6.47 -6.41
CA LYS A 100 4.10 -7.16 -6.73
C LYS A 100 5.14 -6.92 -5.64
N GLY A 101 5.22 -5.71 -5.11
CA GLY A 101 6.19 -5.35 -4.07
C GLY A 101 7.65 -5.57 -4.48
N ASP A 102 7.94 -5.62 -5.79
CA ASP A 102 9.26 -5.87 -6.35
C ASP A 102 9.91 -4.54 -6.74
N PRO A 103 11.12 -4.22 -6.23
CA PRO A 103 11.89 -3.04 -6.63
C PRO A 103 11.98 -2.84 -8.15
N THR A 104 12.07 -3.90 -8.93
CA THR A 104 12.13 -3.83 -10.40
C THR A 104 10.91 -3.13 -10.99
N ALA A 105 9.71 -3.45 -10.49
CA ALA A 105 8.47 -2.87 -10.99
C ALA A 105 8.41 -1.35 -10.73
N PHE A 106 8.90 -0.92 -9.58
CA PHE A 106 9.01 0.50 -9.26
C PHE A 106 10.04 1.21 -10.13
N MET A 107 11.24 0.62 -10.30
CA MET A 107 12.30 1.19 -11.14
C MET A 107 11.88 1.35 -12.59
N THR A 108 11.25 0.33 -13.18
CA THR A 108 10.73 0.41 -14.55
C THR A 108 9.66 1.48 -14.69
N GLY A 109 8.75 1.59 -13.70
CA GLY A 109 7.72 2.64 -13.70
C GLY A 109 8.29 4.05 -13.57
N MET A 110 9.38 4.23 -12.82
CA MET A 110 10.08 5.52 -12.76
C MET A 110 10.78 5.84 -14.08
N GLN A 111 11.45 4.85 -14.69
CA GLN A 111 12.18 5.03 -15.96
C GLN A 111 11.26 5.43 -17.12
N ASN A 112 10.05 4.87 -17.18
CA ASN A 112 9.09 5.19 -18.23
C ASN A 112 8.13 6.34 -17.85
N GLY A 113 8.33 6.99 -16.71
CA GLY A 113 7.58 8.17 -16.26
C GLY A 113 6.18 7.90 -15.72
N SER A 114 5.79 6.63 -15.58
CA SER A 114 4.47 6.24 -15.08
C SER A 114 4.38 6.18 -13.55
N ILE A 115 5.53 6.20 -12.87
CA ILE A 115 5.63 6.36 -11.42
C ILE A 115 6.53 7.56 -11.13
N LYS A 116 6.04 8.48 -10.31
CA LYS A 116 6.82 9.59 -9.77
C LYS A 116 6.96 9.41 -8.27
N MET A 117 8.13 9.71 -7.74
CA MET A 117 8.42 9.66 -6.32
C MET A 117 9.01 11.00 -5.90
N GLU A 118 8.47 11.59 -4.84
CA GLU A 118 8.89 12.90 -4.34
C GLU A 118 9.03 12.87 -2.82
N GLY A 119 9.93 13.68 -2.27
CA GLY A 119 10.14 13.82 -0.83
C GLY A 119 11.30 12.98 -0.28
N ASP A 120 11.16 12.47 0.95
CA ASP A 120 12.21 11.76 1.67
C ASP A 120 12.31 10.28 1.23
N PHE A 121 13.27 10.00 0.35
CA PHE A 121 13.59 8.64 -0.10
C PHE A 121 14.10 7.72 1.02
N GLY A 122 14.52 8.25 2.18
CA GLY A 122 14.82 7.45 3.37
C GLY A 122 13.60 6.64 3.85
N LEU A 123 12.39 7.14 3.60
CA LEU A 123 11.14 6.44 3.89
C LEU A 123 10.92 5.19 3.02
N LEU A 124 11.57 5.07 1.85
CA LEU A 124 11.54 3.84 1.05
C LEU A 124 12.27 2.68 1.74
N VAL A 125 13.42 2.98 2.36
CA VAL A 125 14.19 1.98 3.12
C VAL A 125 13.37 1.50 4.32
N TRP A 126 12.71 2.43 5.01
CA TRP A 126 11.77 2.10 6.07
C TRP A 126 10.60 1.25 5.55
N PHE A 127 9.96 1.67 4.46
CA PHE A 127 8.82 0.98 3.86
C PHE A 127 9.17 -0.47 3.48
N ASN A 128 10.36 -0.71 2.94
CA ASN A 128 10.84 -2.06 2.64
C ASN A 128 10.94 -2.97 3.87
N LYS A 129 11.24 -2.43 5.06
CA LYS A 129 11.22 -3.21 6.32
C LYS A 129 9.79 -3.53 6.75
N VAL A 130 8.88 -2.56 6.61
CA VAL A 130 7.46 -2.66 6.98
C VAL A 130 6.72 -3.62 6.04
N ALA A 131 6.97 -3.54 4.74
CA ALA A 131 6.38 -4.39 3.70
C ALA A 131 6.58 -5.89 3.97
N LYS A 132 7.69 -6.27 4.61
CA LYS A 132 7.95 -7.67 5.00
C LYS A 132 7.06 -8.17 6.14
N LEU A 133 6.49 -7.26 6.93
CA LEU A 133 5.64 -7.57 8.10
C LEU A 133 4.14 -7.49 7.79
N ILE A 134 3.78 -6.79 6.70
CA ILE A 134 2.39 -6.59 6.27
C ILE A 134 1.68 -7.90 5.92
N PRO A 135 2.27 -8.83 5.12
CA PRO A 135 1.64 -10.10 4.79
C PRO A 135 1.24 -10.86 6.05
N PRO A 136 -0.01 -11.36 6.14
CA PRO A 136 -0.44 -12.12 7.30
C PRO A 136 0.37 -13.40 7.43
N LYS A 137 0.75 -13.77 8.66
CA LYS A 137 1.27 -15.10 8.95
C LYS A 137 0.12 -16.10 8.75
N LEU A 138 0.14 -16.80 7.64
CA LEU A 138 -0.86 -17.82 7.34
C LEU A 138 -0.76 -18.96 8.38
N PRO A 139 -1.88 -19.49 8.91
CA PRO A 139 -1.86 -20.70 9.72
C PRO A 139 -1.26 -21.88 8.93
N LYS A 140 -0.55 -22.80 9.60
CA LYS A 140 0.03 -24.01 8.99
C LYS A 140 -0.91 -24.73 7.99
N PRO A 141 -2.20 -25.01 8.32
CA PRO A 141 -3.09 -25.70 7.38
C PRO A 141 -3.42 -24.88 6.12
N VAL A 142 -3.42 -23.55 6.21
CA VAL A 142 -3.64 -22.68 5.04
C VAL A 142 -2.36 -22.58 4.21
N GLN A 143 -1.18 -22.55 4.84
CA GLN A 143 0.10 -22.56 4.13
C GLN A 143 0.25 -23.80 3.25
N GLU A 144 -0.12 -24.97 3.76
CA GLU A 144 -0.06 -26.24 3.01
C GLU A 144 -0.99 -26.21 1.80
N LYS A 145 -2.23 -25.72 1.96
CA LYS A 145 -3.18 -25.57 0.85
C LYS A 145 -2.70 -24.56 -0.19
N VAL A 146 -2.15 -23.42 0.23
CA VAL A 146 -1.57 -22.42 -0.69
C VAL A 146 -0.36 -22.99 -1.44
N LYS A 147 0.50 -23.78 -0.78
CA LYS A 147 1.61 -24.47 -1.43
C LYS A 147 1.13 -25.47 -2.47
N MET A 148 0.13 -26.29 -2.15
CA MET A 148 -0.48 -27.25 -3.08
C MET A 148 -1.13 -26.57 -4.29
N VAL A 149 -1.86 -25.47 -4.07
CA VAL A 149 -2.46 -24.70 -5.17
C VAL A 149 -1.38 -24.06 -6.04
N ARG A 150 -0.33 -23.47 -5.45
CA ARG A 150 0.79 -22.91 -6.21
C ARG A 150 1.53 -23.98 -7.01
N SER A 151 1.78 -25.16 -6.45
CA SER A 151 2.42 -26.25 -7.18
C SER A 151 1.55 -26.75 -8.31
N PHE A 152 0.23 -26.91 -8.10
CA PHE A 152 -0.71 -27.33 -9.13
C PHE A 152 -0.83 -26.30 -10.27
N ILE A 153 -0.87 -25.00 -9.95
CA ILE A 153 -0.88 -23.93 -10.96
C ILE A 153 0.44 -23.95 -11.73
N ARG A 154 1.59 -24.08 -11.07
CA ARG A 154 2.89 -24.14 -11.74
C ARG A 154 3.01 -25.36 -12.66
N GLU A 155 2.49 -26.50 -12.22
CA GLU A 155 2.46 -27.75 -12.99
C GLU A 155 1.54 -27.64 -14.22
N LYS A 156 0.40 -26.96 -14.11
CA LYS A 156 -0.52 -26.74 -15.24
C LYS A 156 -0.16 -25.58 -16.17
N THR A 157 0.55 -24.57 -15.68
CA THR A 157 0.78 -23.31 -16.43
C THR A 157 2.23 -23.15 -16.88
N GLY A 158 3.14 -24.06 -16.49
CA GLY A 158 4.55 -24.04 -16.90
C GLY A 158 5.35 -22.82 -16.44
N LYS A 159 4.82 -22.05 -15.49
CA LYS A 159 5.44 -20.88 -14.86
C LYS A 159 5.52 -21.07 -13.35
#